data_AF-A0AAD7AAB0-F1
#
_entry.id   AF-A0AAD7AAB0-F1
#
_cell.length_a   1.000
_cell.length_b   1.000
_cell.length_c   1.000
_cell.angle_alpha   90.00
_cell.angle_beta   90.00
_cell.angle_gamma   90.00
#
_symmetry.space_group_name_H-M   'P 1'
#
loop_
_entity.id
_entity.type
_entity.pdbx_description
1 polymer ?
#
loop_
_entity_poly.entity_id
_entity_poly.type
_entity_poly.pdbx_seq_one_letter_code
_entity_poly.pdbx_strand_id
1 'polypeptide(L)'
;MTSMEEVHSFLSQIPGLAESVTMDKAMSFVRLASQLKDEIILAQAADYDLAAAPTEIPENVRSFLGCATDMPEDFVSGCWSAFSDTIWSYDNDGRSTGRDAQMFRDFGLDHLLSARTLFPPTKQCTTPGCLNSNLLKDKDGLRKVVLFTLSDGACATYAVHLHCSQCKTTYHNNYSVCNGVRTYYAGIPNAIQVGEHQYVEREVLGLFIGLMLISWTSATNAARVYDTCLSKPENRPDHKDWPPTRSFKLRTEHVWDGFLILSLLEDYVERNEILEVPHTGEQNVRFNNAIRKRNARFRLCGQPEWAHYCDKCMRVWKDGDGLKKLHVLVIDGITIGHPCCGVHDCPEPLITNRHRFCRGHDHRHHICAVEGCEQPVEPTFMTCPIVEHRQLELTHKTRDKALFQLRGRLQRATVSHPNDAFEAEVTAEEVEEMTIRDSNQGDCEAAKDPSGNRKIRALFGRRRTHNEQIFVRPCGIIVAHATFYASESVSQTVDMLQKVFHVEGSKPDIVIYDNNCTLYKYLRVIQYKPE
;
A
#
# COMPACT_ATOMS: atom_id res chain seq x y z
N MET A 1 -32.69 25.97 15.80
CA MET A 1 -31.91 25.93 17.06
C MET A 1 -32.85 26.28 18.18
N THR A 2 -33.02 25.35 19.11
CA THR A 2 -33.88 25.48 20.30
C THR A 2 -33.32 26.56 21.22
N SER A 3 -34.15 27.48 21.69
CA SER A 3 -33.75 28.52 22.63
C SER A 3 -33.49 27.93 24.03
N MET A 4 -32.69 28.62 24.86
CA MET A 4 -32.45 28.19 26.24
C MET A 4 -33.74 28.14 27.08
N GLU A 5 -34.72 28.99 26.78
CA GLU A 5 -36.03 28.97 27.43
C GLU A 5 -36.82 27.70 27.07
N GLU A 6 -36.82 27.30 25.80
CA GLU A 6 -37.44 26.06 25.33
C GLU A 6 -36.73 24.82 25.90
N VAL A 7 -35.40 24.81 25.93
CA VAL A 7 -34.61 23.72 26.56
C VAL A 7 -34.99 23.59 28.03
N HIS A 8 -35.03 24.69 28.79
CA HIS A 8 -35.43 24.66 30.20
C HIS A 8 -36.88 24.18 30.37
N SER A 9 -37.78 24.57 29.47
CA SER A 9 -39.16 24.10 29.46
C SER A 9 -39.22 22.57 29.27
N PHE A 10 -38.46 22.00 28.34
CA PHE A 10 -38.40 20.55 28.13
C PHE A 10 -37.80 19.82 29.33
N LEU A 11 -36.70 20.32 29.90
CA LEU A 11 -36.09 19.71 31.09
C LEU A 11 -37.02 19.75 32.30
N SER A 12 -37.85 20.79 32.42
CA SER A 12 -38.82 20.96 33.52
C SER A 12 -40.03 20.02 33.42
N GLN A 13 -40.27 19.39 32.26
CA GLN A 13 -41.35 18.40 32.09
C GLN A 13 -41.07 17.09 32.84
N ILE A 14 -39.80 16.78 33.11
CA ILE A 14 -39.41 15.58 33.87
C ILE A 14 -39.01 15.99 35.29
N PRO A 15 -39.72 15.50 36.33
CA PRO A 15 -39.43 15.85 37.72
C PRO A 15 -37.97 15.53 38.10
N GLY A 16 -37.25 16.53 38.64
CA GLY A 16 -35.87 16.39 39.11
C GLY A 16 -34.79 16.46 38.02
N LEU A 17 -35.16 16.49 36.73
CA LEU A 17 -34.20 16.52 35.63
C LEU A 17 -33.42 17.85 35.58
N ALA A 18 -34.13 18.98 35.63
CA ALA A 18 -33.52 20.31 35.59
C ALA A 18 -32.55 20.59 36.76
N GLU A 19 -32.76 19.92 37.91
CA GLU A 19 -31.90 20.05 39.10
C GLU A 19 -30.69 19.10 39.05
N SER A 20 -30.82 17.97 38.36
CA SER A 20 -29.80 16.91 38.30
C SER A 20 -28.80 17.10 37.16
N VAL A 21 -29.24 17.67 36.02
CA VAL A 21 -28.40 17.84 34.83
C VAL A 21 -27.56 19.11 34.94
N THR A 22 -26.27 18.92 35.23
CA THR A 22 -25.30 20.02 35.18
C THR A 22 -24.97 20.38 33.73
N MET A 23 -24.44 21.60 33.52
CA MET A 23 -23.97 22.03 32.20
C MET A 23 -22.92 21.07 31.61
N ASP A 24 -22.02 20.52 32.44
CA ASP A 24 -21.01 19.55 32.00
C ASP A 24 -21.64 18.23 31.52
N LYS A 25 -22.67 17.73 32.23
CA LYS A 25 -23.44 16.54 31.81
C LYS A 25 -24.21 16.81 30.52
N ALA A 26 -24.87 17.97 30.40
CA ALA A 26 -25.59 18.35 29.18
C ALA A 26 -24.65 18.47 27.97
N MET A 27 -23.51 19.14 28.12
CA MET A 27 -22.52 19.26 27.04
C MET A 27 -21.95 17.90 26.64
N SER A 28 -21.60 17.06 27.62
CA SER A 28 -21.11 15.70 27.35
C SER A 28 -22.17 14.86 26.64
N PHE A 29 -23.43 14.94 27.07
CA PHE A 29 -24.55 14.28 26.41
C PHE A 29 -24.68 14.68 24.93
N VAL A 30 -24.67 15.99 24.64
CA VAL A 30 -24.76 16.50 23.27
C VAL A 30 -23.58 16.04 22.42
N ARG A 31 -22.34 16.14 22.94
CA ARG A 31 -21.14 15.71 22.21
C ARG A 31 -21.15 14.22 21.90
N LEU A 32 -21.48 13.36 22.87
CA LEU A 32 -21.53 11.91 22.68
C LEU A 32 -22.66 11.50 21.72
N ALA A 33 -23.87 12.03 21.92
CA ALA A 33 -25.01 11.71 21.07
C ALA A 33 -24.81 12.17 19.62
N SER A 34 -24.14 13.31 19.40
CA SER A 34 -23.82 13.81 18.06
C SER A 34 -22.90 12.87 17.25
N GLN A 35 -22.12 12.02 17.93
CA GLN A 35 -21.23 11.04 17.28
C GLN A 35 -21.97 9.76 16.89
N LEU A 36 -23.17 9.55 17.41
CA LEU A 36 -23.98 8.34 17.24
C LEU A 36 -25.11 8.51 16.23
N LYS A 37 -25.13 9.61 15.46
CA LYS A 37 -26.18 9.89 14.48
C LYS A 37 -26.34 8.75 13.49
N ASP A 38 -25.24 8.21 12.99
CA ASP A 38 -25.27 7.15 11.99
C ASP A 38 -25.86 5.85 12.55
N GLU A 39 -25.53 5.50 13.80
CA GLU A 39 -26.14 4.39 14.53
C GLU A 39 -27.63 4.62 14.78
N ILE A 40 -28.02 5.84 15.16
CA ILE A 40 -29.41 6.22 15.36
C ILE A 40 -30.19 6.10 14.04
N ILE A 41 -29.65 6.61 12.92
CA ILE A 41 -30.24 6.53 11.58
C ILE A 41 -30.42 5.08 11.13
N LEU A 42 -29.43 4.23 11.41
CA LEU A 42 -29.45 2.82 11.01
C LEU A 42 -30.67 2.08 11.59
N ALA A 43 -31.07 2.44 12.81
CA ALA A 43 -32.21 1.86 13.52
C ALA A 43 -33.58 2.39 13.07
N GLN A 44 -33.64 3.47 12.30
CA GLN A 44 -34.91 4.06 11.87
C GLN A 44 -35.62 3.22 10.80
N ALA A 45 -36.85 3.61 10.44
CA ALA A 45 -37.59 3.03 9.31
C ALA A 45 -36.88 3.26 7.96
N ALA A 46 -37.34 2.60 6.90
CA ALA A 46 -36.70 2.71 5.57
C ALA A 46 -37.00 4.05 4.87
N ASP A 47 -38.15 4.64 5.16
CA ASP A 47 -38.67 5.90 4.63
C ASP A 47 -38.37 7.11 5.53
N TYR A 48 -37.48 6.94 6.52
CA TYR A 48 -37.14 7.97 7.48
C TYR A 48 -36.46 9.20 6.82
N ASP A 49 -36.90 10.40 7.23
CA ASP A 49 -36.33 11.66 6.77
C ASP A 49 -35.04 12.01 7.53
N LEU A 50 -33.92 12.01 6.81
CA LEU A 50 -32.59 12.33 7.36
C LEU A 50 -32.48 13.76 7.90
N ALA A 51 -33.35 14.69 7.47
CA ALA A 51 -33.32 16.07 7.93
C ALA A 51 -33.92 16.24 9.34
N ALA A 52 -34.79 15.31 9.77
CA ALA A 52 -35.45 15.38 11.06
C ALA A 52 -34.68 14.56 12.12
N ALA A 53 -34.67 15.03 13.37
CA ALA A 53 -34.22 14.23 14.50
C ALA A 53 -35.31 13.24 14.91
N PRO A 54 -34.97 11.99 15.28
CA PRO A 54 -35.99 11.02 15.65
C PRO A 54 -36.56 11.34 17.02
N THR A 55 -37.85 11.05 17.22
CA THR A 55 -38.52 11.28 18.51
C THR A 55 -37.94 10.42 19.63
N GLU A 56 -37.52 9.21 19.30
CA GLU A 56 -36.91 8.26 20.23
C GLU A 56 -35.58 7.73 19.70
N ILE A 57 -34.64 7.50 20.60
CA ILE A 57 -33.33 6.89 20.29
C ILE A 57 -33.34 5.39 20.57
N PRO A 58 -32.49 4.62 19.88
CA PRO A 58 -32.35 3.18 20.13
C PRO A 58 -31.96 2.86 21.57
N GLU A 59 -32.43 1.72 22.10
CA GLU A 59 -32.19 1.29 23.47
C GLU A 59 -30.69 1.23 23.83
N ASN A 60 -29.86 0.68 22.95
CA ASN A 60 -28.41 0.60 23.17
C ASN A 60 -27.74 1.99 23.25
N VAL A 61 -28.21 2.96 22.46
CA VAL A 61 -27.74 4.35 22.51
C VAL A 61 -28.18 5.01 23.81
N ARG A 62 -29.44 4.80 24.23
CA ARG A 62 -29.98 5.32 25.48
C ARG A 62 -29.20 4.80 26.69
N SER A 63 -28.99 3.48 26.78
CA SER A 63 -28.26 2.87 27.90
C SER A 63 -26.79 3.30 27.91
N PHE A 64 -26.13 3.40 26.76
CA PHE A 64 -24.77 3.95 26.66
C PHE A 64 -24.69 5.40 27.19
N LEU A 65 -25.58 6.28 26.73
CA LEU A 65 -25.60 7.67 27.17
C LEU A 65 -25.88 7.77 28.67
N GLY A 66 -26.77 6.94 29.22
CA GLY A 66 -27.04 6.85 30.65
C GLY A 66 -25.81 6.47 31.46
N CYS A 67 -25.09 5.41 31.06
CA CYS A 67 -23.84 5.00 31.70
C CYS A 67 -22.74 6.07 31.57
N ALA A 68 -22.53 6.61 30.37
CA ALA A 68 -21.46 7.56 30.11
C ALA A 68 -21.64 8.90 30.82
N THR A 69 -22.88 9.34 31.02
CA THR A 69 -23.21 10.62 31.66
C THR A 69 -23.67 10.48 33.12
N ASP A 70 -23.74 9.25 33.63
CA ASP A 70 -24.26 8.93 34.96
C ASP A 70 -25.67 9.52 35.15
N MET A 71 -26.59 9.13 34.26
CA MET A 71 -27.99 9.57 34.26
C MET A 71 -28.94 8.37 34.17
N PRO A 72 -30.06 8.37 34.92
CA PRO A 72 -31.16 7.42 34.73
C PRO A 72 -31.74 7.47 33.30
N GLU A 73 -32.34 6.38 32.82
CA GLU A 73 -32.89 6.30 31.46
C GLU A 73 -34.00 7.32 31.17
N ASP A 74 -34.84 7.62 32.17
CA ASP A 74 -35.88 8.65 32.06
C ASP A 74 -35.26 10.03 31.83
N PHE A 75 -34.12 10.30 32.47
CA PHE A 75 -33.39 11.56 32.32
C PHE A 75 -32.71 11.66 30.98
N VAL A 76 -32.16 10.56 30.46
CA VAL A 76 -31.63 10.48 29.09
C VAL A 76 -32.71 10.79 28.07
N SER A 77 -33.91 10.25 28.23
CA SER A 77 -35.03 10.47 27.31
C SER A 77 -35.51 11.93 27.34
N GLY A 78 -35.53 12.56 28.52
CA GLY A 78 -35.77 14.00 28.66
C GLY A 78 -34.70 14.87 28.03
N CYS A 79 -33.43 14.53 28.25
CA CYS A 79 -32.29 15.20 27.62
C CYS A 79 -32.36 15.08 26.10
N TRP A 80 -32.71 13.90 25.55
CA TRP A 80 -32.92 13.75 24.12
C TRP A 80 -34.03 14.66 23.62
N SER A 81 -35.18 14.68 24.30
CA SER A 81 -36.31 15.55 23.93
C SER A 81 -35.94 17.04 23.94
N ALA A 82 -35.08 17.46 24.87
CA ALA A 82 -34.63 18.84 24.99
C ALA A 82 -33.53 19.23 23.98
N PHE A 83 -32.65 18.29 23.63
CA PHE A 83 -31.43 18.58 22.86
C PHE A 83 -31.39 17.97 21.46
N SER A 84 -32.36 17.14 21.05
CA SER A 84 -32.36 16.41 19.78
C SER A 84 -32.11 17.30 18.57
N ASP A 85 -32.80 18.43 18.45
CA ASP A 85 -32.60 19.39 17.35
C ASP A 85 -31.18 19.97 17.33
N THR A 86 -30.65 20.29 18.52
CA THR A 86 -29.27 20.79 18.66
C THR A 86 -28.29 19.70 18.26
N ILE A 87 -28.47 18.48 18.76
CA ILE A 87 -27.62 17.32 18.43
C ILE A 87 -27.66 17.05 16.94
N TRP A 88 -28.85 17.07 16.32
CA TRP A 88 -29.04 16.74 14.90
C TRP A 88 -28.43 17.79 13.97
N SER A 89 -28.50 19.07 14.35
CA SER A 89 -27.87 20.17 13.60
C SER A 89 -26.40 20.38 13.92
N TYR A 90 -25.88 19.81 15.01
CA TYR A 90 -24.48 19.93 15.40
C TYR A 90 -23.59 19.17 14.41
N ASP A 91 -22.74 19.89 13.69
CA ASP A 91 -21.71 19.27 12.86
C ASP A 91 -20.54 18.83 13.76
N ASN A 92 -20.21 17.55 13.72
CA ASN A 92 -19.13 17.00 14.49
C ASN A 92 -18.08 16.49 13.51
N ASP A 93 -16.84 16.97 13.62
CA ASP A 93 -15.70 16.53 12.83
C ASP A 93 -15.33 15.04 13.04
N GLY A 94 -16.13 14.28 13.80
CA GLY A 94 -16.02 12.84 14.00
C GLY A 94 -14.85 12.41 14.87
N ARG A 95 -14.17 13.35 15.53
CA ARG A 95 -13.05 13.07 16.45
C ARG A 95 -13.52 13.21 17.89
N SER A 96 -13.81 12.09 18.55
CA SER A 96 -13.90 12.07 20.02
C SER A 96 -12.49 12.28 20.57
N THR A 97 -12.27 13.37 21.30
CA THR A 97 -10.98 13.65 21.93
C THR A 97 -11.10 13.62 23.45
N GLY A 98 -10.04 13.20 24.12
CA GLY A 98 -9.94 13.25 25.58
C GLY A 98 -11.00 12.39 26.27
N ARG A 99 -11.86 13.03 27.07
CA ARG A 99 -12.82 12.37 27.96
C ARG A 99 -13.94 11.63 27.21
N ASP A 100 -14.38 12.14 26.08
CA ASP A 100 -15.44 11.51 25.28
C ASP A 100 -14.96 10.16 24.71
N ALA A 101 -13.72 10.12 24.19
CA ALA A 101 -13.11 8.88 23.71
C ALA A 101 -12.95 7.84 24.83
N GLN A 102 -12.67 8.30 26.05
CA GLN A 102 -12.62 7.42 27.22
C GLN A 102 -13.99 6.82 27.55
N MET A 103 -15.07 7.61 27.54
CA MET A 103 -16.42 7.10 27.76
C MET A 103 -16.82 6.02 26.74
N PHE A 104 -16.45 6.19 25.46
CA PHE A 104 -16.67 5.16 24.45
C PHE A 104 -15.84 3.88 24.69
N ARG A 105 -14.62 4.00 25.21
CA ARG A 105 -13.81 2.82 25.58
C ARG A 105 -14.42 2.08 26.77
N ASP A 106 -14.84 2.84 27.78
CA ASP A 106 -15.29 2.28 29.06
C ASP A 106 -16.71 1.67 28.94
N PHE A 107 -17.60 2.27 28.15
CA PHE A 107 -19.00 1.87 28.07
C PHE A 107 -19.50 1.52 26.66
N GLY A 108 -18.81 1.93 25.59
CA GLY A 108 -19.35 1.83 24.23
C GLY A 108 -19.47 0.39 23.73
N LEU A 109 -18.42 -0.41 23.90
CA LEU A 109 -18.37 -1.77 23.36
C LEU A 109 -19.45 -2.70 23.95
N ASP A 110 -19.78 -2.53 25.23
CA ASP A 110 -20.86 -3.28 25.91
C ASP A 110 -22.24 -2.99 25.29
N HIS A 111 -22.38 -1.84 24.63
CA HIS A 111 -23.60 -1.40 23.96
C HIS A 111 -23.51 -1.51 22.42
N LEU A 112 -22.46 -2.17 21.90
CA LEU A 112 -22.17 -2.28 20.47
C LEU A 112 -21.98 -0.92 19.76
N LEU A 113 -21.40 0.05 20.48
CA LEU A 113 -21.16 1.41 19.98
C LEU A 113 -19.67 1.75 19.99
N SER A 114 -19.26 2.60 19.07
CA SER A 114 -17.90 3.11 19.00
C SER A 114 -17.89 4.53 18.49
N ALA A 115 -17.02 5.35 19.08
CA ALA A 115 -16.70 6.70 18.62
C ALA A 115 -16.35 6.81 17.13
N ARG A 116 -15.82 5.71 16.55
CA ARG A 116 -15.22 5.70 15.21
C ARG A 116 -15.77 4.56 14.35
N THR A 117 -17.03 4.21 14.53
CA THR A 117 -17.71 3.24 13.65
C THR A 117 -17.56 3.66 12.19
N LEU A 118 -17.11 2.74 11.35
CA LEU A 118 -16.83 2.97 9.95
C LEU A 118 -18.09 2.70 9.11
N PHE A 119 -18.78 3.77 8.74
CA PHE A 119 -19.95 3.73 7.87
C PHE A 119 -19.60 4.04 6.41
N PRO A 120 -20.36 3.50 5.44
CA PRO A 120 -20.36 4.04 4.09
C PRO A 120 -20.74 5.53 4.09
N PRO A 121 -20.16 6.35 3.19
CA PRO A 121 -20.41 7.79 3.12
C PRO A 121 -21.81 8.16 2.61
N THR A 122 -22.62 7.17 2.22
CA THR A 122 -24.00 7.37 1.77
C THR A 122 -24.96 6.49 2.55
N LYS A 123 -26.14 7.04 2.84
CA LYS A 123 -27.25 6.34 3.50
C LYS A 123 -28.35 5.90 2.52
N GLN A 124 -28.29 6.37 1.28
CA GLN A 124 -29.23 6.04 0.21
C GLN A 124 -28.51 5.43 -0.99
N CYS A 125 -29.26 4.75 -1.87
CA CYS A 125 -28.65 4.12 -3.03
C CYS A 125 -28.16 5.16 -4.04
N THR A 126 -26.87 5.14 -4.32
CA THR A 126 -26.22 6.00 -5.34
C THR A 126 -25.92 5.24 -6.64
N THR A 127 -26.38 4.00 -6.78
CA THR A 127 -26.13 3.20 -8.00
C THR A 127 -26.92 3.82 -9.17
N PRO A 128 -26.26 4.18 -10.28
CA PRO A 128 -26.96 4.76 -11.44
C PRO A 128 -28.11 3.87 -11.92
N GLY A 129 -29.28 4.47 -12.12
CA GLY A 129 -30.48 3.78 -12.59
C GLY A 129 -31.24 2.98 -11.52
N CYS A 130 -30.80 2.95 -10.26
CA CYS A 130 -31.59 2.38 -9.18
C CYS A 130 -32.68 3.37 -8.72
N LEU A 131 -33.91 2.88 -8.54
CA LEU A 131 -35.06 3.68 -8.10
C LEU A 131 -35.25 3.65 -6.57
N ASN A 132 -34.31 3.06 -5.82
CA ASN A 132 -34.42 3.00 -4.37
C ASN A 132 -34.12 4.35 -3.73
N SER A 133 -35.17 5.05 -3.29
CA SER A 133 -35.07 6.30 -2.52
C SER A 133 -35.02 6.07 -1.00
N ASN A 134 -35.23 4.83 -0.54
CA ASN A 134 -35.26 4.52 0.88
C ASN A 134 -33.84 4.39 1.45
N LEU A 135 -33.73 4.55 2.76
CA LEU A 135 -32.52 4.28 3.52
C LEU A 135 -32.03 2.86 3.29
N LEU A 136 -30.74 2.74 3.03
CA LEU A 136 -30.05 1.46 2.95
C LEU A 136 -30.03 0.83 4.34
N LYS A 137 -30.20 -0.48 4.39
CA LYS A 137 -30.22 -1.24 5.64
C LYS A 137 -28.97 -2.08 5.79
N ASP A 138 -28.64 -2.38 7.04
CA ASP A 138 -27.54 -3.27 7.38
C ASP A 138 -27.73 -4.64 6.71
N LYS A 139 -26.62 -5.22 6.25
CA LYS A 139 -26.62 -6.49 5.52
C LYS A 139 -26.28 -7.70 6.41
N ASP A 140 -25.20 -7.58 7.17
CA ASP A 140 -24.51 -8.73 7.81
C ASP A 140 -24.27 -8.49 9.31
N GLY A 141 -24.87 -7.46 9.91
CA GLY A 141 -24.58 -6.99 11.25
C GLY A 141 -23.30 -6.15 11.36
N LEU A 142 -23.10 -5.60 12.56
CA LEU A 142 -21.89 -4.86 12.92
C LEU A 142 -20.66 -5.77 12.89
N ARG A 143 -19.73 -5.49 11.97
CA ARG A 143 -18.47 -6.21 11.93
C ARG A 143 -17.49 -5.58 12.89
N LYS A 144 -17.10 -6.30 13.93
CA LYS A 144 -15.93 -5.96 14.76
C LYS A 144 -14.74 -5.78 13.82
N VAL A 145 -13.90 -4.77 13.99
CA VAL A 145 -12.69 -4.45 13.19
C VAL A 145 -11.69 -3.66 14.04
N VAL A 146 -10.43 -3.60 13.60
CA VAL A 146 -9.41 -2.78 14.25
C VAL A 146 -9.09 -1.57 13.38
N LEU A 147 -9.17 -0.38 13.96
CA LEU A 147 -8.76 0.87 13.34
C LEU A 147 -7.45 1.35 13.96
N PHE A 148 -6.41 1.47 13.15
CA PHE A 148 -5.10 1.99 13.55
C PHE A 148 -5.07 3.50 13.32
N THR A 149 -5.06 4.24 14.43
CA THR A 149 -5.09 5.71 14.44
C THR A 149 -3.77 6.30 14.92
N LEU A 150 -3.48 7.54 14.54
CA LEU A 150 -2.28 8.23 15.03
C LEU A 150 -2.48 8.77 16.45
N SER A 151 -3.67 9.31 16.75
CA SER A 151 -3.97 9.97 18.03
C SER A 151 -4.26 8.98 19.16
N ASP A 152 -5.04 7.95 18.87
CA ASP A 152 -5.62 7.06 19.88
C ASP A 152 -4.95 5.69 19.89
N GLY A 153 -4.12 5.35 18.90
CA GLY A 153 -3.52 4.03 18.76
C GLY A 153 -4.44 3.04 18.06
N ALA A 154 -4.28 1.75 18.36
CA ALA A 154 -5.07 0.67 17.76
C ALA A 154 -6.40 0.52 18.52
N CYS A 155 -7.51 0.88 17.87
CA CYS A 155 -8.83 0.93 18.51
C CYS A 155 -9.73 -0.21 18.03
N ALA A 156 -10.42 -0.85 18.97
CA ALA A 156 -11.56 -1.71 18.67
C ALA A 156 -12.73 -0.85 18.16
N THR A 157 -13.27 -1.18 16.99
CA THR A 157 -14.44 -0.48 16.44
C THR A 157 -15.26 -1.38 15.52
N TYR A 158 -16.31 -0.84 14.92
CA TYR A 158 -17.20 -1.57 14.02
C TYR A 158 -17.10 -1.03 12.59
N ALA A 159 -17.34 -1.90 11.61
CA ALA A 159 -17.57 -1.53 10.22
C ALA A 159 -18.98 -1.96 9.82
N VAL A 160 -19.74 -1.03 9.23
CA VAL A 160 -21.12 -1.25 8.80
C VAL A 160 -21.17 -1.46 7.30
N HIS A 161 -21.91 -2.46 6.86
CA HIS A 161 -22.16 -2.72 5.45
C HIS A 161 -23.64 -2.47 5.15
N LEU A 162 -23.91 -1.49 4.29
CA LEU A 162 -25.28 -1.16 3.90
C LEU A 162 -25.63 -1.86 2.59
N HIS A 163 -26.89 -2.27 2.42
CA HIS A 163 -27.35 -3.01 1.25
C HIS A 163 -28.57 -2.37 0.62
N CYS A 164 -28.55 -2.26 -0.71
CA CYS A 164 -29.72 -1.89 -1.49
C CYS A 164 -30.48 -3.15 -1.89
N SER A 165 -31.71 -3.30 -1.41
CA SER A 165 -32.56 -4.45 -1.71
C SER A 165 -32.98 -4.53 -3.19
N GLN A 166 -32.97 -3.41 -3.91
CA GLN A 166 -33.36 -3.34 -5.33
C GLN A 166 -32.22 -3.73 -6.27
N CYS A 167 -31.15 -2.93 -6.33
CA CYS A 167 -30.02 -3.18 -7.26
C CYS A 167 -28.98 -4.17 -6.72
N LYS A 168 -29.15 -4.65 -5.49
CA LYS A 168 -28.25 -5.59 -4.80
C LYS A 168 -26.84 -5.07 -4.50
N THR A 169 -26.57 -3.78 -4.72
CA THR A 169 -25.30 -3.16 -4.34
C THR A 169 -25.08 -3.24 -2.83
N THR A 170 -23.86 -3.59 -2.41
CA THR A 170 -23.43 -3.51 -1.00
C THR A 170 -22.43 -2.37 -0.86
N TYR A 171 -22.70 -1.45 0.05
CA TYR A 171 -21.90 -0.28 0.36
C TYR A 171 -21.03 -0.57 1.58
N HIS A 172 -19.72 -0.43 1.43
CA HIS A 172 -18.72 -0.50 2.49
C HIS A 172 -18.18 0.91 2.80
N ASN A 173 -17.31 1.04 3.79
CA ASN A 173 -16.69 2.33 4.17
C ASN A 173 -15.90 2.99 3.03
N ASN A 174 -15.13 2.23 2.23
CA ASN A 174 -14.27 2.81 1.18
C ASN A 174 -14.78 2.64 -0.25
N TYR A 175 -15.69 1.69 -0.49
CA TYR A 175 -16.17 1.34 -1.82
C TYR A 175 -17.57 0.74 -1.73
N SER A 176 -18.25 0.70 -2.88
CA SER A 176 -19.45 -0.11 -3.09
C SER A 176 -19.14 -1.32 -3.95
N VAL A 177 -19.97 -2.35 -3.87
CA VAL A 177 -19.83 -3.62 -4.58
C VAL A 177 -21.11 -3.89 -5.35
N CYS A 178 -21.01 -3.90 -6.67
CA CYS A 178 -22.09 -4.28 -7.58
C CYS A 178 -21.52 -5.21 -8.66
N ASN A 179 -22.21 -6.29 -8.98
CA ASN A 179 -21.82 -7.24 -10.03
C ASN A 179 -20.36 -7.72 -9.98
N GLY A 180 -19.84 -7.95 -8.76
CA GLY A 180 -18.47 -8.44 -8.56
C GLY A 180 -17.36 -7.39 -8.73
N VAL A 181 -17.70 -6.11 -8.86
CA VAL A 181 -16.75 -4.99 -8.98
C VAL A 181 -16.81 -4.11 -7.74
N ARG A 182 -15.66 -3.78 -7.16
CA ARG A 182 -15.50 -2.74 -6.14
C ARG A 182 -15.30 -1.41 -6.84
N THR A 183 -16.18 -0.46 -6.55
CA THR A 183 -16.11 0.91 -7.03
C THR A 183 -15.84 1.81 -5.83
N TYR A 184 -14.64 2.38 -5.76
CA TYR A 184 -14.26 3.29 -4.66
C TYR A 184 -15.05 4.59 -4.74
N TYR A 185 -15.29 5.24 -3.60
CA TYR A 185 -15.96 6.55 -3.62
C TYR A 185 -15.01 7.64 -4.09
N ALA A 186 -15.58 8.76 -4.56
CA ALA A 186 -14.81 9.93 -4.94
C ALA A 186 -14.07 10.53 -3.73
N GLY A 187 -12.88 11.07 -3.99
CA GLY A 187 -11.99 11.58 -2.95
C GLY A 187 -11.18 10.49 -2.26
N ILE A 188 -10.53 10.84 -1.16
CA ILE A 188 -9.72 9.92 -0.37
C ILE A 188 -10.44 9.73 0.97
N PRO A 189 -10.63 8.49 1.46
CA PRO A 189 -11.26 8.25 2.76
C PRO A 189 -10.28 8.49 3.92
N ASN A 190 -10.79 8.85 5.10
CA ASN A 190 -9.96 9.10 6.29
C ASN A 190 -9.31 7.82 6.83
N ALA A 191 -10.01 6.68 6.71
CA ALA A 191 -9.50 5.36 7.06
C ALA A 191 -9.56 4.43 5.85
N ILE A 192 -8.45 3.76 5.53
CA ILE A 192 -8.32 2.85 4.40
C ILE A 192 -8.35 1.40 4.91
N GLN A 193 -9.20 0.58 4.30
CA GLN A 193 -9.26 -0.85 4.52
C GLN A 193 -8.04 -1.53 3.90
N VAL A 194 -7.12 -1.99 4.74
CA VAL A 194 -5.86 -2.66 4.34
C VAL A 194 -5.88 -4.18 4.57
N GLY A 195 -6.93 -4.68 5.21
CA GLY A 195 -7.18 -6.11 5.40
C GLY A 195 -8.67 -6.36 5.53
N GLU A 196 -9.07 -7.62 5.66
CA GLU A 196 -10.49 -7.97 5.85
C GLU A 196 -11.09 -7.25 7.07
N HIS A 197 -10.27 -7.05 8.10
CA HIS A 197 -10.68 -6.57 9.41
C HIS A 197 -9.82 -5.43 9.96
N GLN A 198 -8.95 -4.87 9.12
CA GLN A 198 -7.94 -3.89 9.50
C GLN A 198 -8.13 -2.63 8.66
N TYR A 199 -8.23 -1.51 9.35
CA TYR A 199 -8.31 -0.18 8.77
C TYR A 199 -7.18 0.68 9.32
N VAL A 200 -6.56 1.49 8.46
CA VAL A 200 -5.48 2.38 8.87
C VAL A 200 -5.86 3.79 8.47
N GLU A 201 -5.74 4.74 9.41
CA GLU A 201 -5.95 6.14 9.11
C GLU A 201 -4.92 6.67 8.11
N ARG A 202 -5.34 7.63 7.28
CA ARG A 202 -4.44 8.30 6.34
C ARG A 202 -3.23 8.93 7.04
N GLU A 203 -3.43 9.49 8.23
CA GLU A 203 -2.34 10.09 9.02
C GLU A 203 -1.25 9.06 9.39
N VAL A 204 -1.67 7.83 9.73
CA VAL A 204 -0.75 6.72 10.01
C VAL A 204 -0.03 6.26 8.73
N LEU A 205 -0.74 6.21 7.60
CA LEU A 205 -0.09 5.91 6.31
C LEU A 205 0.90 7.00 5.91
N GLY A 206 0.59 8.28 6.18
CA GLY A 206 1.51 9.40 6.00
C GLY A 206 2.77 9.26 6.85
N LEU A 207 2.63 8.83 8.11
CA LEU A 207 3.77 8.49 8.96
C LEU A 207 4.61 7.37 8.33
N PHE A 208 3.99 6.30 7.83
CA PHE A 208 4.73 5.20 7.19
C PHE A 208 5.48 5.66 5.94
N ILE A 209 4.85 6.47 5.10
CA ILE A 209 5.49 7.07 3.93
C ILE A 209 6.68 7.93 4.35
N GLY A 210 6.52 8.79 5.37
CA GLY A 210 7.60 9.61 5.91
C GLY A 210 8.76 8.79 6.45
N LEU A 211 8.48 7.72 7.21
CA LEU A 211 9.50 6.80 7.75
C LEU A 211 10.25 6.07 6.62
N MET A 212 9.54 5.61 5.59
CA MET A 212 10.15 4.94 4.44
C MET A 212 11.01 5.90 3.61
N LEU A 213 10.52 7.13 3.38
CA LEU A 213 11.18 8.12 2.52
C LEU A 213 12.37 8.82 3.20
N ILE A 214 12.22 9.25 4.45
CA ILE A 214 13.19 10.11 5.14
C ILE A 214 14.15 9.27 5.98
N SER A 215 13.62 8.26 6.68
CA SER A 215 14.37 7.44 7.62
C SER A 215 14.77 6.08 7.06
N TRP A 216 14.51 5.82 5.76
CA TRP A 216 14.86 4.57 5.07
C TRP A 216 14.37 3.33 5.82
N THR A 217 13.24 3.47 6.51
CA THR A 217 12.69 2.44 7.39
C THR A 217 11.92 1.44 6.55
N SER A 218 12.17 0.13 6.73
CA SER A 218 11.39 -0.89 6.03
C SER A 218 9.92 -0.86 6.47
N ALA A 219 8.99 -1.28 5.61
CA ALA A 219 7.56 -1.37 5.95
C ALA A 219 7.31 -2.23 7.21
N THR A 220 8.10 -3.30 7.40
CA THR A 220 8.06 -4.12 8.61
C THR A 220 8.45 -3.32 9.85
N ASN A 221 9.54 -2.53 9.76
CA ASN A 221 9.96 -1.69 10.87
C ASN A 221 9.00 -0.52 11.09
N ALA A 222 8.35 0.02 10.06
CA ALA A 222 7.31 1.04 10.19
C ALA A 222 6.10 0.50 10.99
N ALA A 223 5.63 -0.71 10.66
CA ALA A 223 4.61 -1.40 11.46
C ALA A 223 5.05 -1.59 12.92
N ARG A 224 6.30 -2.01 13.15
CA ARG A 224 6.85 -2.19 14.51
C ARG A 224 6.99 -0.88 15.29
N VAL A 225 7.38 0.21 14.64
CA VAL A 225 7.44 1.55 15.24
C VAL A 225 6.05 1.93 15.73
N TYR A 226 5.02 1.75 14.90
CA TYR A 226 3.65 1.98 15.33
C TYR A 226 3.25 1.07 16.50
N ASP A 227 3.47 -0.24 16.37
CA ASP A 227 3.09 -1.21 17.39
C ASP A 227 3.77 -0.95 18.75
N THR A 228 5.01 -0.45 18.74
CA THR A 228 5.80 -0.19 19.94
C THR A 228 5.51 1.16 20.56
N CYS A 229 5.35 2.20 19.74
CA CYS A 229 5.32 3.59 20.22
C CYS A 229 3.92 4.21 20.23
N LEU A 230 2.99 3.70 19.42
CA LEU A 230 1.72 4.36 19.13
C LEU A 230 0.49 3.47 19.38
N SER A 231 0.64 2.15 19.49
CA SER A 231 -0.49 1.22 19.50
C SER A 231 -1.46 1.36 20.68
N LYS A 232 -1.01 1.92 21.82
CA LYS A 232 -1.77 2.00 23.08
C LYS A 232 -2.47 0.68 23.44
N PRO A 233 -1.71 -0.33 23.91
CA PRO A 233 -2.23 -1.67 24.19
C PRO A 233 -3.46 -1.72 25.11
N GLU A 234 -3.64 -0.70 25.96
CA GLU A 234 -4.81 -0.50 26.83
C GLU A 234 -6.15 -0.35 26.07
N ASN A 235 -6.12 -0.02 24.77
CA ASN A 235 -7.34 0.02 23.95
C ASN A 235 -7.84 -1.36 23.53
N ARG A 236 -7.05 -2.40 23.77
CA ARG A 236 -7.47 -3.76 23.47
C ARG A 236 -8.55 -4.15 24.49
N PRO A 237 -9.76 -4.51 24.04
CA PRO A 237 -10.80 -4.93 24.96
C PRO A 237 -10.41 -6.25 25.64
N ASP A 238 -10.59 -6.31 26.95
CA ASP A 238 -10.51 -7.55 27.75
C ASP A 238 -11.72 -8.47 27.50
N HIS A 239 -12.70 -7.99 26.74
CA HIS A 239 -13.98 -8.64 26.52
C HIS A 239 -13.83 -9.99 25.80
N LYS A 240 -14.48 -11.03 26.36
CA LYS A 240 -14.56 -12.39 25.78
C LYS A 240 -15.14 -12.43 24.36
N ASP A 241 -15.84 -11.36 23.97
CA ASP A 241 -16.55 -11.28 22.68
C ASP A 241 -15.70 -10.67 21.57
N TRP A 242 -14.52 -10.12 21.87
CA TRP A 242 -13.62 -9.68 20.81
C TRP A 242 -12.79 -10.87 20.30
N PRO A 243 -12.92 -11.27 19.02
CA PRO A 243 -12.29 -12.50 18.58
C PRO A 243 -10.76 -12.41 18.68
N PRO A 244 -10.08 -13.42 19.24
CA PRO A 244 -8.62 -13.41 19.39
C PRO A 244 -7.88 -13.39 18.03
N THR A 245 -8.58 -13.74 16.95
CA THR A 245 -8.09 -13.64 15.57
C THR A 245 -7.94 -12.20 15.09
N ARG A 246 -8.50 -11.21 15.80
CA ARG A 246 -8.39 -9.79 15.44
C ARG A 246 -7.12 -9.19 16.05
N SER A 247 -6.07 -9.21 15.25
CA SER A 247 -4.78 -8.63 15.61
C SER A 247 -4.88 -7.11 15.75
N PHE A 248 -4.47 -6.61 16.92
CA PHE A 248 -4.15 -5.20 17.20
C PHE A 248 -2.71 -4.85 16.83
N LYS A 249 -2.03 -5.73 16.10
CA LYS A 249 -0.69 -5.51 15.56
C LYS A 249 -0.74 -5.34 14.06
N LEU A 250 0.01 -4.37 13.56
CA LEU A 250 0.21 -4.20 12.14
C LEU A 250 1.19 -5.25 11.60
N ARG A 251 0.99 -5.59 10.32
CA ARG A 251 1.90 -6.44 9.57
C ARG A 251 2.45 -5.65 8.40
N THR A 252 3.55 -6.13 7.84
CA THR A 252 4.21 -5.53 6.68
C THR A 252 3.25 -5.40 5.50
N GLU A 253 2.37 -6.37 5.30
CA GLU A 253 1.36 -6.33 4.23
C GLU A 253 0.38 -5.18 4.42
N HIS A 254 -0.04 -4.88 5.66
CA HIS A 254 -0.97 -3.78 5.93
C HIS A 254 -0.35 -2.42 5.58
N VAL A 255 0.95 -2.26 5.80
CA VAL A 255 1.68 -1.02 5.43
C VAL A 255 1.75 -0.89 3.91
N TRP A 256 2.13 -1.95 3.19
CA TRP A 256 2.20 -1.93 1.74
C TRP A 256 0.84 -1.80 1.07
N ASP A 257 -0.18 -2.52 1.54
CA ASP A 257 -1.55 -2.40 1.06
C ASP A 257 -2.08 -0.98 1.29
N GLY A 258 -1.84 -0.41 2.46
CA GLY A 258 -2.22 0.97 2.76
C GLY A 258 -1.54 1.98 1.85
N PHE A 259 -0.21 1.89 1.69
CA PHE A 259 0.55 2.72 0.79
C PHE A 259 0.05 2.62 -0.66
N LEU A 260 -0.16 1.39 -1.14
CA LEU A 260 -0.59 1.11 -2.50
C LEU A 260 -1.99 1.66 -2.78
N ILE A 261 -2.94 1.37 -1.89
CA ILE A 261 -4.33 1.83 -2.04
C ILE A 261 -4.38 3.36 -1.99
N LEU A 262 -3.68 3.99 -1.03
CA LEU A 262 -3.62 5.45 -0.93
C LEU A 262 -3.05 6.07 -2.21
N SER A 263 -1.91 5.57 -2.69
CA SER A 263 -1.25 6.06 -3.91
C SER A 263 -2.16 5.93 -5.15
N LEU A 264 -2.90 4.82 -5.26
CA LEU A 264 -3.87 4.65 -6.35
C LEU A 264 -5.06 5.60 -6.21
N LEU A 265 -5.58 5.82 -5.00
CA LEU A 265 -6.69 6.76 -4.81
C LEU A 265 -6.27 8.19 -5.15
N GLU A 266 -5.08 8.62 -4.74
CA GLU A 266 -4.51 9.93 -5.10
C GLU A 266 -4.39 10.08 -6.62
N ASP A 267 -3.85 9.07 -7.31
CA ASP A 267 -3.72 9.05 -8.77
C ASP A 267 -5.05 9.15 -9.52
N TYR A 268 -6.11 8.53 -9.01
CA TYR A 268 -7.44 8.60 -9.61
C TYR A 268 -8.14 9.92 -9.30
N VAL A 269 -7.97 10.46 -8.08
CA VAL A 269 -8.49 11.78 -7.69
C VAL A 269 -7.87 12.89 -8.55
N GLU A 270 -6.56 12.88 -8.76
CA GLU A 270 -5.86 13.87 -9.60
C GLU A 270 -6.41 13.89 -11.04
N ARG A 271 -6.87 12.74 -11.53
CA ARG A 271 -7.44 12.57 -12.87
C ARG A 271 -8.96 12.74 -12.94
N ASN A 272 -9.61 13.01 -11.80
CA ASN A 272 -11.06 13.05 -11.68
C ASN A 272 -11.72 11.75 -12.18
N GLU A 273 -11.11 10.60 -11.89
CA GLU A 273 -11.59 9.26 -12.21
C GLU A 273 -11.92 8.47 -10.94
N ILE A 274 -12.63 7.36 -11.10
CA ILE A 274 -12.98 6.45 -10.00
C ILE A 274 -12.21 5.13 -10.12
N LEU A 275 -11.61 4.68 -9.01
CA LEU A 275 -10.90 3.42 -8.96
C LEU A 275 -11.89 2.25 -8.93
N GLU A 276 -11.77 1.36 -9.92
CA GLU A 276 -12.52 0.11 -10.00
C GLU A 276 -11.58 -1.10 -10.00
N VAL A 277 -11.91 -2.09 -9.15
CA VAL A 277 -11.15 -3.35 -9.05
C VAL A 277 -12.09 -4.54 -8.84
N PRO A 278 -11.68 -5.78 -9.17
CA PRO A 278 -12.48 -6.96 -8.87
C PRO A 278 -12.77 -7.10 -7.36
N HIS A 279 -13.98 -7.50 -7.00
CA HIS A 279 -14.36 -7.70 -5.60
C HIS A 279 -13.80 -8.99 -5.01
N THR A 280 -13.78 -10.05 -5.81
CA THR A 280 -13.26 -11.37 -5.46
C THR A 280 -11.77 -11.49 -5.77
N GLY A 281 -11.15 -12.55 -5.27
CA GLY A 281 -9.72 -12.83 -5.44
C GLY A 281 -8.86 -12.30 -4.31
N GLU A 282 -7.60 -12.72 -4.33
CA GLU A 282 -6.61 -12.42 -3.30
C GLU A 282 -6.29 -10.91 -3.23
N GLN A 283 -6.09 -10.41 -2.01
CA GLN A 283 -5.73 -9.00 -1.76
C GLN A 283 -4.48 -8.60 -2.56
N ASN A 284 -3.45 -9.45 -2.56
CA ASN A 284 -2.15 -9.19 -3.16
C ASN A 284 -2.18 -9.01 -4.69
N VAL A 285 -3.24 -9.45 -5.38
CA VAL A 285 -3.37 -9.30 -6.84
C VAL A 285 -4.48 -8.34 -7.26
N ARG A 286 -5.35 -7.94 -6.33
CA ARG A 286 -6.57 -7.17 -6.64
C ARG A 286 -6.27 -5.88 -7.40
N PHE A 287 -5.18 -5.21 -7.05
CA PHE A 287 -4.80 -3.92 -7.63
C PHE A 287 -3.82 -4.04 -8.81
N ASN A 288 -3.38 -5.25 -9.19
CA ASN A 288 -2.36 -5.43 -10.24
C ASN A 288 -2.76 -4.79 -11.57
N ASN A 289 -4.05 -4.87 -11.95
CA ASN A 289 -4.52 -4.24 -13.18
C ASN A 289 -4.46 -2.70 -13.09
N ALA A 290 -4.86 -2.12 -11.96
CA ALA A 290 -4.78 -0.68 -11.74
C ALA A 290 -3.33 -0.17 -11.77
N ILE A 291 -2.40 -0.90 -11.13
CA ILE A 291 -0.97 -0.61 -11.16
C ILE A 291 -0.43 -0.68 -12.59
N ARG A 292 -0.77 -1.74 -13.35
CA ARG A 292 -0.33 -1.90 -14.75
C ARG A 292 -0.84 -0.76 -15.63
N LYS A 293 -2.11 -0.36 -15.48
CA LYS A 293 -2.69 0.79 -16.20
C LYS A 293 -1.93 2.08 -15.87
N ARG A 294 -1.67 2.34 -14.58
CA ARG A 294 -0.87 3.51 -14.14
C ARG A 294 0.54 3.51 -14.74
N ASN A 295 1.26 2.38 -14.62
CA ASN A 295 2.62 2.27 -15.16
C ASN A 295 2.65 2.34 -16.69
N ALA A 296 1.65 1.80 -17.39
CA ALA A 296 1.51 1.94 -18.84
C ALA A 296 1.30 3.41 -19.23
N ARG A 297 0.43 4.14 -18.50
CA ARG A 297 0.22 5.58 -18.71
C ARG A 297 1.51 6.37 -18.53
N PHE A 298 2.27 6.14 -17.46
CA PHE A 298 3.55 6.84 -17.25
C PHE A 298 4.58 6.50 -18.33
N ARG A 299 4.62 5.26 -18.82
CA ARG A 299 5.49 4.88 -19.94
C ARG A 299 5.10 5.54 -21.27
N LEU A 300 3.80 5.78 -21.51
CA LEU A 300 3.30 6.33 -22.77
C LEU A 300 3.26 7.87 -22.77
N CYS A 301 2.79 8.46 -21.68
CA CYS A 301 2.53 9.89 -21.56
C CYS A 301 3.62 10.65 -20.77
N GLY A 302 4.55 9.92 -20.14
CA GLY A 302 5.45 10.47 -19.12
C GLY A 302 4.81 10.51 -17.74
N GLN A 303 5.64 10.58 -16.71
CA GLN A 303 5.22 10.90 -15.34
C GLN A 303 4.99 12.42 -15.19
N PRO A 304 4.23 12.89 -14.18
CA PRO A 304 3.93 14.31 -14.00
C PRO A 304 5.17 15.21 -13.98
N GLU A 305 6.26 14.73 -13.41
CA GLU A 305 7.52 15.47 -13.28
C GLU A 305 8.32 15.55 -14.58
N TRP A 306 7.91 14.86 -15.65
CA TRP A 306 8.65 14.82 -16.93
C TRP A 306 9.04 16.21 -17.44
N ALA A 307 8.11 17.16 -17.35
CA ALA A 307 8.27 18.54 -17.79
C ALA A 307 9.01 19.44 -16.78
N HIS A 308 9.59 18.90 -15.71
CA HIS A 308 10.18 19.72 -14.64
C HIS A 308 11.30 20.65 -15.15
N TYR A 309 11.14 21.94 -14.86
CA TYR A 309 12.13 22.99 -15.04
C TYR A 309 12.24 23.84 -13.77
N CYS A 310 13.47 24.09 -13.32
CA CYS A 310 13.79 25.07 -12.29
C CYS A 310 15.18 25.65 -12.56
N ASP A 311 15.57 26.70 -11.84
CA ASP A 311 16.83 27.41 -12.05
C ASP A 311 18.09 26.56 -11.83
N LYS A 312 17.95 25.41 -11.14
CA LYS A 312 19.02 24.42 -11.01
C LYS A 312 19.17 23.52 -12.25
N CYS A 313 18.09 23.29 -12.98
CA CYS A 313 17.99 22.29 -14.04
C CYS A 313 18.10 22.89 -15.43
N MET A 314 17.64 24.13 -15.59
CA MET A 314 17.66 24.86 -16.85
C MET A 314 18.27 26.24 -16.64
N ARG A 315 19.16 26.65 -17.53
CA ARG A 315 19.61 28.05 -17.63
C ARG A 315 19.21 28.61 -18.98
N VAL A 316 18.70 29.84 -18.98
CA VAL A 316 18.39 30.60 -20.19
C VAL A 316 19.19 31.89 -20.14
N TRP A 317 19.88 32.22 -21.23
CA TRP A 317 20.63 33.47 -21.35
C TRP A 317 20.48 34.06 -22.75
N LYS A 318 20.73 35.37 -22.86
CA LYS A 318 20.76 36.06 -24.15
C LYS A 318 22.08 35.78 -24.86
N ASP A 319 22.00 35.48 -26.15
CA ASP A 319 23.16 35.37 -27.04
C ASP A 319 22.85 36.14 -28.33
N GLY A 320 23.42 37.34 -28.45
CA GLY A 320 23.03 38.32 -29.48
C GLY A 320 21.55 38.69 -29.39
N ASP A 321 20.84 38.62 -30.51
CA ASP A 321 19.40 38.87 -30.61
C ASP A 321 18.53 37.66 -30.21
N GLY A 322 19.15 36.51 -29.88
CA GLY A 322 18.46 35.26 -29.54
C GLY A 322 18.50 34.91 -28.06
N LEU A 323 17.62 33.99 -27.65
CA LEU A 323 17.69 33.30 -26.37
C LEU A 323 18.31 31.92 -26.59
N LYS A 324 19.33 31.59 -25.79
CA LYS A 324 19.87 30.24 -25.66
C LYS A 324 19.41 29.62 -24.36
N LYS A 325 19.16 28.32 -24.41
CA LYS A 325 18.84 27.49 -23.24
C LYS A 325 19.89 26.40 -23.07
N LEU A 326 20.06 25.96 -21.83
CA LEU A 326 20.78 24.75 -21.47
C LEU A 326 19.92 23.96 -20.49
N HIS A 327 19.53 22.76 -20.89
CA HIS A 327 18.76 21.82 -20.08
C HIS A 327 19.55 20.54 -19.86
N VAL A 328 19.78 20.22 -18.58
CA VAL A 328 20.64 19.09 -18.20
C VAL A 328 19.78 17.90 -17.75
N LEU A 329 20.25 16.71 -18.08
CA LEU A 329 19.74 15.43 -17.60
C LEU A 329 20.89 14.59 -17.04
N VAL A 330 20.65 13.94 -15.90
CA VAL A 330 21.53 12.95 -15.30
C VAL A 330 20.87 11.59 -15.46
N ILE A 331 21.62 10.60 -15.94
CA ILE A 331 21.20 9.21 -16.06
C ILE A 331 21.95 8.42 -15.00
N ASP A 332 21.21 7.69 -14.18
CA ASP A 332 21.79 6.86 -13.11
C ASP A 332 21.03 5.54 -12.99
N GLY A 333 21.72 4.51 -12.51
CA GLY A 333 21.16 3.18 -12.28
C GLY A 333 21.11 2.88 -10.80
N ILE A 334 19.90 2.74 -10.24
CA ILE A 334 19.76 2.32 -8.84
C ILE A 334 19.57 0.80 -8.78
N THR A 335 20.35 0.15 -7.91
CA THR A 335 20.31 -1.32 -7.73
C THR A 335 19.13 -1.75 -6.87
N ILE A 336 17.91 -1.38 -7.27
CA ILE A 336 16.66 -1.89 -6.69
C ILE A 336 16.23 -3.10 -7.54
N GLY A 337 16.89 -4.24 -7.31
CA GLY A 337 16.60 -5.46 -8.05
C GLY A 337 15.40 -6.22 -7.48
N HIS A 338 14.57 -6.82 -8.33
CA HIS A 338 13.55 -7.80 -7.92
C HIS A 338 13.74 -9.13 -8.67
N PRO A 339 13.26 -10.27 -8.14
CA PRO A 339 13.30 -11.54 -8.86
C PRO A 339 12.65 -11.42 -10.25
N CYS A 340 13.33 -11.92 -11.28
CA CYS A 340 12.87 -11.92 -12.66
C CYS A 340 13.14 -13.27 -13.34
N CYS A 341 12.64 -13.44 -14.56
CA CYS A 341 12.86 -14.65 -15.33
C CYS A 341 14.36 -14.86 -15.61
N GLY A 342 14.83 -16.10 -15.48
CA GLY A 342 16.22 -16.47 -15.77
C GLY A 342 16.65 -16.34 -17.24
N VAL A 343 15.71 -16.13 -18.17
CA VAL A 343 16.03 -15.86 -19.57
C VAL A 343 16.44 -14.39 -19.74
N HIS A 344 17.54 -14.16 -20.46
CA HIS A 344 18.08 -12.82 -20.71
C HIS A 344 17.04 -11.85 -21.27
N ASP A 345 16.96 -10.65 -20.69
CA ASP A 345 16.02 -9.57 -21.02
C ASP A 345 14.53 -9.93 -21.04
N CYS A 346 14.12 -11.05 -20.43
CA CYS A 346 12.71 -11.43 -20.38
C CYS A 346 11.94 -10.53 -19.39
N PRO A 347 10.96 -9.73 -19.86
CA PRO A 347 10.23 -8.80 -19.00
C PRO A 347 9.06 -9.48 -18.27
N GLU A 348 8.72 -10.71 -18.66
CA GLU A 348 7.57 -11.44 -18.14
C GLU A 348 7.75 -11.78 -16.65
N PRO A 349 6.76 -11.45 -15.81
CA PRO A 349 6.85 -11.71 -14.38
C PRO A 349 6.86 -13.20 -14.09
N LEU A 350 7.54 -13.56 -12.99
CA LEU A 350 7.48 -14.90 -12.43
C LEU A 350 6.06 -15.19 -11.92
N ILE A 351 5.63 -16.46 -11.96
CA ILE A 351 4.34 -16.88 -11.40
C ILE A 351 4.33 -16.68 -9.89
N THR A 352 5.44 -17.03 -9.24
CA THR A 352 5.71 -16.70 -7.84
C THR A 352 7.19 -16.37 -7.71
N ASN A 353 7.56 -15.66 -6.65
CA ASN A 353 8.96 -15.36 -6.38
C ASN A 353 9.82 -16.61 -6.24
N ARG A 354 9.27 -17.82 -6.08
CA ARG A 354 10.05 -19.07 -5.97
C ARG A 354 10.44 -19.69 -7.31
N HIS A 355 9.84 -19.27 -8.43
CA HIS A 355 10.13 -19.82 -9.75
C HIS A 355 11.41 -19.20 -10.33
N ARG A 356 12.17 -19.97 -11.12
CA ARG A 356 13.35 -19.47 -11.87
C ARG A 356 12.94 -18.89 -13.22
N PHE A 357 11.88 -19.41 -13.82
CA PHE A 357 11.39 -18.99 -15.13
C PHE A 357 9.94 -18.52 -15.06
N CYS A 358 9.58 -17.61 -15.97
CA CYS A 358 8.19 -17.18 -16.13
C CYS A 358 7.37 -18.29 -16.80
N ARG A 359 6.05 -18.12 -16.86
CA ARG A 359 5.14 -19.08 -17.51
C ARG A 359 5.52 -19.39 -18.96
N GLY A 360 6.01 -18.40 -19.71
CA GLY A 360 6.45 -18.58 -21.11
C GLY A 360 7.75 -19.39 -21.25
N HIS A 361 8.57 -19.45 -20.19
CA HIS A 361 9.86 -20.13 -20.18
C HIS A 361 9.88 -21.34 -19.23
N ASP A 362 8.72 -21.85 -18.83
CA ASP A 362 8.61 -22.96 -17.89
C ASP A 362 9.38 -24.22 -18.36
N HIS A 363 9.39 -24.47 -19.68
CA HIS A 363 10.16 -25.55 -20.30
C HIS A 363 11.67 -25.53 -19.98
N ARG A 364 12.24 -24.36 -19.65
CA ARG A 364 13.65 -24.22 -19.25
C ARG A 364 13.96 -24.91 -17.91
N HIS A 365 12.95 -25.22 -17.09
CA HIS A 365 13.13 -26.06 -15.90
C HIS A 365 13.56 -27.49 -16.22
N HIS A 366 13.34 -27.97 -17.46
CA HIS A 366 13.70 -29.30 -17.91
C HIS A 366 15.05 -29.37 -18.64
N ILE A 367 15.74 -28.24 -18.76
CA ILE A 367 17.05 -28.11 -19.41
C ILE A 367 18.12 -27.85 -18.35
N CYS A 368 19.31 -28.41 -18.53
CA CYS A 368 20.45 -28.22 -17.63
C CYS A 368 20.67 -26.75 -17.29
N ALA A 369 20.82 -26.42 -16.00
CA ALA A 369 21.02 -25.06 -15.51
C ALA A 369 22.39 -24.44 -15.85
N VAL A 370 23.26 -25.19 -16.52
CA VAL A 370 24.59 -24.74 -16.95
C VAL A 370 24.44 -23.92 -18.24
N GLU A 371 25.01 -22.73 -18.25
CA GLU A 371 24.95 -21.84 -19.41
C GLU A 371 25.56 -22.51 -20.65
N GLY A 372 24.81 -22.53 -21.75
CA GLY A 372 25.20 -23.17 -23.01
C GLY A 372 24.97 -24.69 -23.08
N CYS A 373 24.41 -25.31 -22.03
CA CYS A 373 24.02 -26.72 -22.07
C CYS A 373 22.54 -26.88 -22.44
N GLU A 374 22.24 -27.70 -23.43
CA GLU A 374 20.86 -28.00 -23.88
C GLU A 374 20.38 -29.41 -23.47
N GLN A 375 21.21 -30.17 -22.75
CA GLN A 375 20.86 -31.51 -22.30
C GLN A 375 19.74 -31.47 -21.25
N PRO A 376 18.86 -32.49 -21.22
CA PRO A 376 17.80 -32.57 -20.22
C PRO A 376 18.37 -32.76 -18.82
N VAL A 377 17.64 -32.25 -17.83
CA VAL A 377 17.95 -32.49 -16.40
C VAL A 377 17.64 -33.94 -16.01
N GLU A 378 18.37 -34.45 -15.01
CA GLU A 378 17.97 -35.70 -14.35
C GLU A 378 16.95 -35.45 -13.23
N PRO A 379 16.11 -36.44 -12.89
CA PRO A 379 15.22 -36.36 -11.74
C PRO A 379 15.98 -35.95 -10.47
N THR A 380 15.42 -35.01 -9.69
CA THR A 380 15.98 -34.44 -8.45
C THR A 380 17.18 -33.48 -8.59
N PHE A 381 17.66 -33.26 -9.82
CA PHE A 381 18.75 -32.35 -10.12
C PHE A 381 18.30 -31.24 -11.07
N MET A 382 19.01 -30.11 -11.03
CA MET A 382 18.87 -29.01 -11.98
C MET A 382 19.88 -29.13 -13.14
N THR A 383 20.69 -30.20 -13.14
CA THR A 383 21.77 -30.43 -14.10
C THR A 383 21.59 -31.75 -14.83
N CYS A 384 22.20 -31.86 -16.01
CA CYS A 384 22.30 -33.11 -16.75
C CYS A 384 23.31 -34.07 -16.09
N PRO A 385 23.51 -35.31 -16.61
CA PRO A 385 24.42 -36.30 -16.02
C PRO A 385 25.92 -35.99 -16.19
N ILE A 386 26.28 -34.91 -16.87
CA ILE A 386 27.68 -34.49 -17.06
C ILE A 386 28.31 -34.23 -15.69
N VAL A 387 29.45 -34.88 -15.41
CA VAL A 387 30.08 -34.91 -14.08
C VAL A 387 30.39 -33.50 -13.57
N GLU A 388 30.92 -32.64 -14.44
CA GLU A 388 31.28 -31.26 -14.09
C GLU A 388 30.04 -30.41 -13.76
N HIS A 389 28.95 -30.61 -14.50
CA HIS A 389 27.68 -29.92 -14.26
C HIS A 389 27.07 -30.38 -12.93
N ARG A 390 27.10 -31.69 -12.67
CA ARG A 390 26.60 -32.26 -11.43
C ARG A 390 27.41 -31.79 -10.23
N GLN A 391 28.72 -31.69 -10.36
CA GLN A 391 29.60 -31.20 -9.31
C GLN A 391 29.31 -29.74 -8.95
N LEU A 392 28.99 -28.89 -9.94
CA LEU A 392 28.55 -27.50 -9.70
C LEU A 392 27.31 -27.45 -8.80
N GLU A 393 26.29 -28.26 -9.08
CA GLU A 393 25.06 -28.28 -8.30
C GLU A 393 25.28 -28.82 -6.88
N LEU A 394 26.12 -29.85 -6.72
CA LEU A 394 26.47 -30.42 -5.41
C LEU A 394 27.23 -29.42 -4.54
N THR A 395 28.14 -28.65 -5.14
CA THR A 395 28.85 -27.56 -4.45
C THR A 395 27.88 -26.47 -3.99
N HIS A 396 26.96 -26.03 -4.87
CA HIS A 396 25.92 -25.06 -4.54
C HIS A 396 25.04 -25.53 -3.36
N LYS A 397 24.50 -26.75 -3.42
CA LYS A 397 23.72 -27.38 -2.34
C LYS A 397 24.46 -27.46 -1.00
N THR A 398 25.79 -27.60 -1.03
CA THR A 398 26.62 -27.64 0.18
C THR A 398 26.81 -26.25 0.77
N ARG A 399 27.02 -25.24 -0.08
CA ARG A 399 27.16 -23.84 0.31
C ARG A 399 25.90 -23.30 0.99
N ASP A 400 24.73 -23.62 0.45
CA ASP A 400 23.45 -23.19 1.02
C ASP A 400 23.24 -23.71 2.45
N LYS A 401 23.62 -24.97 2.69
CA LYS A 401 23.57 -25.56 4.04
C LYS A 401 24.51 -24.83 5.01
N ALA A 402 25.71 -24.46 4.57
CA ALA A 402 26.68 -23.73 5.39
C ALA A 402 26.20 -22.30 5.71
N LEU A 403 25.62 -21.59 4.73
CA LEU A 403 25.08 -20.24 4.90
C LEU A 403 23.91 -20.23 5.90
N PHE A 404 23.02 -21.23 5.81
CA PHE A 404 21.92 -21.40 6.74
C PHE A 404 22.41 -21.62 8.18
N GLN A 405 23.46 -22.44 8.36
CA GLN A 405 24.09 -22.67 9.66
C GLN A 405 24.76 -21.40 10.23
N LEU A 406 25.41 -20.59 9.39
CA LEU A 406 26.03 -19.33 9.80
C LEU A 406 24.99 -18.30 10.26
N ARG A 407 23.88 -18.16 9.52
CA ARG A 407 22.75 -17.29 9.91
C ARG A 407 22.19 -17.68 11.28
N GLY A 408 21.96 -18.98 11.51
CA GLY A 408 21.49 -19.48 12.80
C GLY A 408 22.48 -19.23 13.96
N ARG A 409 23.79 -19.13 13.68
CA ARG A 409 24.81 -18.78 14.69
C ARG A 409 24.80 -17.28 15.01
N LEU A 410 24.69 -16.42 14.00
CA LEU A 410 24.66 -14.97 14.19
C LEU A 410 23.40 -14.50 14.96
N GLN A 411 22.24 -15.09 14.69
CA GLN A 411 21.01 -14.82 15.44
C GLN A 411 21.14 -15.16 16.94
N ARG A 412 21.83 -16.27 17.27
CA ARG A 412 22.08 -16.63 18.68
C ARG A 412 23.05 -15.70 19.39
N ALA A 413 23.89 -14.98 18.66
CA ALA A 413 24.90 -14.08 19.22
C ALA A 413 24.37 -12.66 19.50
N THR A 414 23.11 -12.33 19.18
CA THR A 414 22.49 -10.99 19.40
C THR A 414 23.26 -9.81 18.79
N VAL A 415 24.15 -10.04 17.83
CA VAL A 415 24.90 -8.98 17.10
C VAL A 415 24.13 -8.48 15.87
N SER A 416 22.88 -8.92 15.69
CA SER A 416 22.00 -8.52 14.58
C SER A 416 21.02 -7.43 15.02
N HIS A 417 20.88 -6.37 14.22
CA HIS A 417 19.72 -5.47 14.27
C HIS A 417 18.41 -6.28 14.38
N PRO A 418 17.36 -5.79 15.06
CA PRO A 418 16.13 -6.54 15.31
C PRO A 418 15.50 -7.07 14.01
N ASN A 419 15.83 -8.32 13.69
CA ASN A 419 15.37 -9.29 12.70
C ASN A 419 14.99 -8.88 11.25
N ASP A 420 14.50 -7.67 10.95
CA ASP A 420 13.70 -7.44 9.72
C ASP A 420 14.08 -6.15 8.96
N ALA A 421 15.21 -5.51 9.27
CA ALA A 421 15.67 -4.35 8.49
C ALA A 421 15.94 -4.71 7.02
N PHE A 422 16.25 -5.97 6.74
CA PHE A 422 16.11 -6.61 5.44
C PHE A 422 15.83 -8.09 5.72
N GLU A 423 14.67 -8.63 5.33
CA GLU A 423 14.69 -10.00 4.83
C GLU A 423 15.56 -9.96 3.57
N ALA A 424 16.87 -9.99 3.75
CA ALA A 424 17.79 -10.30 2.68
C ALA A 424 17.56 -11.78 2.35
N GLU A 425 16.50 -12.07 1.58
CA GLU A 425 16.59 -13.11 0.56
C GLU A 425 17.98 -12.95 -0.05
N VAL A 426 18.73 -14.05 -0.08
CA VAL A 426 20.13 -14.09 -0.53
C VAL A 426 20.27 -13.17 -1.75
N THR A 427 21.03 -12.09 -1.59
CA THR A 427 21.09 -10.93 -2.48
C THR A 427 21.86 -11.19 -3.77
N ALA A 428 22.20 -12.44 -4.06
CA ALA A 428 22.98 -12.80 -5.22
C ALA A 428 22.07 -13.44 -6.27
N GLU A 429 22.24 -13.04 -7.54
CA GLU A 429 22.07 -14.02 -8.61
C GLU A 429 22.92 -15.23 -8.21
N GLU A 430 22.30 -16.38 -7.89
CA GLU A 430 23.06 -17.57 -7.49
C GLU A 430 23.61 -18.26 -8.75
N VAL A 431 24.51 -17.53 -9.41
CA VAL A 431 25.37 -18.05 -10.46
C VAL A 431 26.56 -18.71 -9.76
N GLU A 432 26.67 -20.02 -9.92
CA GLU A 432 27.82 -20.77 -9.43
C GLU A 432 28.83 -20.91 -10.59
N GLU A 433 30.08 -20.50 -10.35
CA GLU A 433 31.16 -20.62 -11.33
C GLU A 433 32.17 -21.67 -10.90
N MET A 434 32.65 -22.49 -11.85
CA MET A 434 33.77 -23.39 -11.63
C MET A 434 34.75 -23.27 -12.80
N THR A 435 36.03 -23.02 -12.48
CA THR A 435 37.12 -23.12 -13.46
C THR A 435 37.55 -24.57 -13.59
N ILE A 436 37.40 -25.15 -14.77
CA ILE A 436 38.04 -26.43 -15.09
C ILE A 436 39.50 -26.14 -15.43
N ARG A 437 40.41 -26.76 -14.69
CA ARG A 437 41.81 -26.87 -15.09
C ARG A 437 41.94 -28.22 -15.79
N ASP A 438 42.41 -28.23 -17.04
CA ASP A 438 42.74 -29.48 -17.70
C ASP A 438 43.88 -30.15 -16.92
N SER A 439 43.57 -31.26 -16.26
CA SER A 439 44.51 -32.01 -15.41
C SER A 439 45.49 -32.87 -16.21
N ASN A 440 45.87 -32.44 -17.42
CA ASN A 440 46.75 -33.18 -18.33
C ASN A 440 48.00 -32.39 -18.79
N GLN A 441 48.48 -31.44 -17.99
CA GLN A 441 49.84 -30.90 -18.17
C GLN A 441 50.65 -31.14 -16.90
N GLY A 442 51.41 -32.24 -16.92
CA GLY A 442 52.55 -32.41 -16.05
C GLY A 442 53.59 -31.33 -16.33
N ASP A 443 54.31 -30.95 -15.28
CA ASP A 443 55.39 -29.95 -15.27
C ASP A 443 56.33 -30.08 -16.48
N CYS A 444 56.20 -29.20 -17.46
CA CYS A 444 57.29 -28.77 -18.32
C CYS A 444 56.93 -27.46 -19.04
N GLU A 445 57.85 -26.50 -18.96
CA GLU A 445 57.77 -25.20 -19.62
C GLU A 445 57.81 -25.36 -21.15
N ALA A 446 56.64 -25.42 -21.81
CA ALA A 446 56.52 -25.15 -23.24
C ALA A 446 55.08 -24.78 -23.63
N ALA A 447 54.94 -23.62 -24.28
CA ALA A 447 53.80 -23.15 -25.08
C ALA A 447 52.39 -23.19 -24.43
N LYS A 448 51.87 -22.00 -24.10
CA LYS A 448 50.43 -21.80 -23.80
C LYS A 448 49.59 -22.22 -25.01
N ASP A 449 48.83 -23.30 -24.85
CA ASP A 449 47.77 -23.74 -25.76
C ASP A 449 46.66 -22.65 -25.84
N PRO A 450 46.09 -22.35 -27.04
CA PRO A 450 44.92 -21.47 -27.18
C PRO A 450 43.67 -21.92 -26.40
N SER A 451 43.59 -23.16 -25.91
CA SER A 451 42.50 -23.64 -25.05
C SER A 451 42.67 -23.19 -23.60
N GLY A 452 42.52 -21.89 -23.34
CA GLY A 452 42.54 -21.33 -21.99
C GLY A 452 41.44 -21.91 -21.09
N ASN A 453 41.73 -22.04 -19.78
CA ASN A 453 40.82 -22.46 -18.70
C ASN A 453 39.34 -22.15 -18.99
N ARG A 454 38.53 -23.19 -19.26
CA ARG A 454 37.08 -23.02 -19.46
C ARG A 454 36.41 -22.78 -18.11
N LYS A 455 35.80 -21.61 -17.95
CA LYS A 455 34.86 -21.32 -16.85
C LYS A 455 33.49 -21.86 -17.23
N ILE A 456 32.97 -22.79 -16.44
CA ILE A 456 31.57 -23.21 -16.54
C ILE A 456 30.76 -22.40 -15.52
N ARG A 457 29.63 -21.85 -15.98
CA ARG A 457 28.68 -21.08 -15.17
C ARG A 457 27.33 -21.78 -15.13
N ALA A 458 26.68 -21.79 -13.98
CA ALA A 458 25.34 -22.34 -13.84
C ALA A 458 24.44 -21.40 -13.04
N LEU A 459 23.20 -21.22 -13.51
CA LEU A 459 22.18 -20.43 -12.82
C LEU A 459 21.29 -21.37 -12.00
N PHE A 460 21.64 -21.66 -10.75
CA PHE A 460 20.83 -22.53 -9.89
C PHE A 460 19.69 -21.81 -9.20
N GLY A 461 19.88 -20.54 -8.88
CA GLY A 461 18.86 -19.70 -8.28
C GLY A 461 18.06 -18.90 -9.31
N ARG A 462 17.50 -17.80 -8.80
CA ARG A 462 16.68 -16.86 -9.56
C ARG A 462 17.55 -15.72 -10.06
N ARG A 463 17.23 -15.21 -11.24
CA ARG A 463 17.81 -13.94 -11.69
C ARG A 463 17.12 -12.78 -11.00
N ARG A 464 17.81 -11.66 -10.85
CA ARG A 464 17.22 -10.39 -10.42
C ARG A 464 17.35 -9.37 -11.54
N THR A 465 16.46 -8.38 -11.57
CA THR A 465 16.65 -7.23 -12.45
C THR A 465 17.98 -6.56 -12.16
N HIS A 466 18.66 -6.12 -13.21
CA HIS A 466 19.98 -5.50 -13.13
C HIS A 466 19.91 -4.19 -12.34
N ASN A 467 19.05 -3.28 -12.77
CA ASN A 467 18.82 -2.00 -12.11
C ASN A 467 17.45 -1.43 -12.50
N GLU A 468 16.99 -0.46 -11.72
CA GLU A 468 16.02 0.52 -12.22
C GLU A 468 16.84 1.70 -12.75
N GLN A 469 16.74 1.95 -14.05
CA GLN A 469 17.37 3.10 -14.68
C GLN A 469 16.51 4.33 -14.41
N ILE A 470 17.11 5.41 -13.92
CA ILE A 470 16.42 6.66 -13.64
C ILE A 470 17.01 7.81 -14.44
N PHE A 471 16.13 8.69 -14.90
CA PHE A 471 16.49 9.99 -15.46
C PHE A 471 16.16 11.05 -14.43
N VAL A 472 17.16 11.84 -14.06
CA VAL A 472 17.10 12.77 -12.93
C VAL A 472 17.52 14.14 -13.40
N ARG A 473 16.80 15.17 -12.95
CA ARG A 473 17.21 16.56 -13.16
C ARG A 473 18.25 16.95 -12.10
N PRO A 474 19.14 17.93 -12.36
CA PRO A 474 20.15 18.34 -11.38
C PRO A 474 19.63 18.74 -9.99
N CYS A 475 18.35 19.11 -9.87
CA CYS A 475 17.70 19.38 -8.58
C CYS A 475 17.32 18.13 -7.77
N GLY A 476 17.49 16.92 -8.31
CA GLY A 476 17.12 15.65 -7.67
C GLY A 476 15.76 15.09 -8.07
N ILE A 477 14.99 15.78 -8.92
CA ILE A 477 13.69 15.29 -9.40
C ILE A 477 13.89 14.19 -10.45
N ILE A 478 13.34 13.01 -10.18
CA ILE A 478 13.25 11.90 -11.14
C ILE A 478 12.16 12.26 -12.14
N VAL A 479 12.47 12.18 -13.44
CA VAL A 479 11.58 12.56 -14.55
C VAL A 479 11.19 11.40 -15.45
N ALA A 480 11.91 10.28 -15.36
CA ALA A 480 11.53 9.00 -15.93
C ALA A 480 12.28 7.89 -15.21
N HIS A 481 11.71 6.68 -15.25
CA HIS A 481 12.39 5.47 -14.79
C HIS A 481 12.00 4.27 -15.65
N ALA A 482 12.87 3.26 -15.74
CA ALA A 482 12.60 2.01 -16.42
C ALA A 482 13.40 0.85 -15.82
N THR A 483 12.78 -0.33 -15.75
CA THR A 483 13.44 -1.54 -15.28
C THR A 483 14.32 -2.16 -16.37
N PHE A 484 15.59 -2.33 -16.05
CA PHE A 484 16.57 -3.02 -16.91
C PHE A 484 16.81 -4.42 -16.34
N TYR A 485 16.56 -5.44 -17.17
CA TYR A 485 16.43 -6.82 -16.68
C TYR A 485 17.77 -7.55 -16.59
N ALA A 486 18.51 -7.68 -17.68
CA ALA A 486 19.73 -8.50 -17.69
C ALA A 486 21.03 -7.69 -17.72
N SER A 487 20.99 -6.46 -18.21
CA SER A 487 22.17 -5.60 -18.33
C SER A 487 21.77 -4.13 -18.44
N GLU A 488 22.72 -3.25 -18.16
CA GLU A 488 22.64 -1.85 -18.53
C GLU A 488 23.40 -1.61 -19.84
N SER A 489 22.72 -1.85 -20.96
CA SER A 489 23.31 -1.64 -22.29
C SER A 489 23.09 -0.21 -22.79
N VAL A 490 24.10 0.33 -23.48
CA VAL A 490 24.00 1.66 -24.12
C VAL A 490 22.82 1.75 -25.09
N SER A 491 22.49 0.65 -25.78
CA SER A 491 21.31 0.58 -26.65
C SER A 491 20.00 0.77 -25.89
N GLN A 492 19.85 0.14 -24.72
CA GLN A 492 18.65 0.30 -23.88
C GLN A 492 18.55 1.72 -23.31
N THR A 493 19.65 2.31 -22.88
CA THR A 493 19.69 3.71 -22.42
C THR A 493 19.28 4.69 -23.52
N VAL A 494 19.74 4.48 -24.76
CA VAL A 494 19.34 5.32 -25.90
C VAL A 494 17.88 5.13 -26.27
N ASP A 495 17.39 3.89 -26.29
CA ASP A 495 15.97 3.59 -26.54
C ASP A 495 15.08 4.26 -25.48
N MET A 496 15.47 4.21 -24.20
CA MET A 496 14.78 4.93 -23.13
C MET A 496 14.81 6.45 -23.33
N LEU A 497 15.97 7.04 -23.67
CA LEU A 497 16.10 8.47 -23.98
C LEU A 497 15.16 8.90 -25.11
N GLN A 498 15.07 8.12 -26.18
CA GLN A 498 14.21 8.40 -27.33
C GLN A 498 12.72 8.29 -26.97
N LYS A 499 12.33 7.30 -26.17
CA LYS A 499 10.95 7.13 -25.70
C LYS A 499 10.51 8.28 -24.80
N VAL A 500 11.36 8.66 -23.83
CA VAL A 500 11.04 9.71 -22.87
C VAL A 500 11.02 11.09 -23.54
N PHE A 501 11.97 11.38 -24.44
CA PHE A 501 12.10 12.67 -25.11
C PHE A 501 11.79 12.56 -26.62
N HIS A 502 10.61 12.02 -26.93
CA HIS A 502 10.15 11.78 -28.30
C HIS A 502 9.63 13.06 -28.98
N VAL A 503 9.21 14.06 -28.22
CA VAL A 503 8.72 15.34 -28.76
C VAL A 503 9.88 16.22 -29.23
N GLU A 504 9.73 16.87 -30.38
CA GLU A 504 10.75 17.79 -30.89
C GLU A 504 11.03 18.92 -29.89
N GLY A 505 12.32 19.23 -29.68
CA GLY A 505 12.75 20.24 -28.72
C GLY A 505 12.69 19.84 -27.23
N SER A 506 12.16 18.64 -26.91
CA SER A 506 12.11 18.10 -25.54
C SER A 506 13.42 17.44 -25.07
N LYS A 507 14.31 17.10 -26.01
CA LYS A 507 15.59 16.47 -25.69
C LYS A 507 16.45 17.40 -24.83
N PRO A 508 17.14 16.87 -23.81
CA PRO A 508 18.09 17.65 -23.04
C PRO A 508 19.28 18.08 -23.91
N ASP A 509 19.82 19.26 -23.62
CA ASP A 509 21.01 19.79 -24.29
C ASP A 509 22.30 19.08 -23.81
N ILE A 510 22.32 18.65 -22.54
CA ILE A 510 23.41 17.86 -21.96
C ILE A 510 22.86 16.64 -21.24
N VAL A 511 23.45 15.48 -21.53
CA VAL A 511 23.24 14.23 -20.80
C VAL A 511 24.52 13.89 -20.03
N ILE A 512 24.38 13.64 -18.74
CA ILE A 512 25.45 13.16 -17.85
C ILE A 512 25.16 11.69 -17.56
N TYR A 513 26.12 10.83 -17.90
CA TYR A 513 26.03 9.39 -17.73
C TYR A 513 27.42 8.83 -17.43
N ASP A 514 27.52 7.82 -16.57
CA ASP A 514 28.80 7.23 -16.14
C ASP A 514 29.56 6.60 -17.32
N ASN A 515 28.85 5.97 -18.26
CA ASN A 515 29.38 5.38 -19.49
C ASN A 515 29.23 6.32 -20.71
N ASN A 516 29.43 7.62 -20.49
CA ASN A 516 29.28 8.68 -21.49
C ASN A 516 30.10 8.46 -22.77
N CYS A 517 31.34 7.95 -22.66
CA CYS A 517 32.21 7.71 -23.81
C CYS A 517 31.61 6.68 -24.79
N THR A 518 31.04 5.60 -24.26
CA THR A 518 30.44 4.54 -25.09
C THR A 518 29.10 5.02 -25.66
N LEU A 519 28.31 5.73 -24.86
CA LEU A 519 27.09 6.39 -25.31
C LEU A 519 27.34 7.34 -26.48
N TYR A 520 28.35 8.21 -26.37
CA TYR A 520 28.74 9.13 -27.43
C TYR A 520 29.15 8.41 -28.72
N LYS A 521 30.00 7.37 -28.61
CA LYS A 521 30.40 6.54 -29.76
C LYS A 521 29.19 5.91 -30.45
N TYR A 522 28.26 5.34 -29.68
CA TYR A 522 27.07 4.69 -30.18
C TYR A 522 26.12 5.68 -30.90
N LEU A 523 25.89 6.86 -30.31
CA LEU A 523 25.06 7.91 -30.92
C LEU A 523 25.65 8.42 -32.24
N ARG A 524 26.98 8.57 -32.33
CA ARG A 524 27.62 8.92 -33.61
C ARG A 524 27.41 7.85 -34.67
N VAL A 525 27.46 6.56 -34.32
CA VAL A 525 27.23 5.49 -35.31
C VAL A 525 25.79 5.49 -35.82
N ILE A 526 24.80 5.73 -34.95
CA ILE A 526 23.39 5.75 -35.36
C ILE A 526 23.03 6.99 -36.17
N GLN A 527 23.56 8.17 -35.81
CA GLN A 527 23.34 9.40 -36.59
C GLN A 527 23.95 9.34 -38.00
N TYR A 528 24.94 8.47 -38.22
CA TYR A 528 25.62 8.28 -39.50
C TYR A 528 25.04 7.15 -40.36
N LYS A 529 23.91 6.52 -40.00
CA LYS A 529 23.19 5.65 -40.94
C LYS A 529 22.55 6.53 -42.01
N PRO A 530 23.02 6.50 -43.28
CA PRO A 530 22.29 7.13 -44.37
C PRO A 530 20.98 6.38 -44.53
N GLU A 531 19.87 7.10 -44.72
CA GLU A 531 18.60 6.53 -45.17
C GLU A 531 18.75 5.79 -46.51
#